data_AF-A0A9W6VFR3-F1
#
_entry.id   AF-A0A9W6VFR3-F1
#
_cell.length_a   1.000
_cell.length_b   1.000
_cell.length_c   1.000
_cell.angle_alpha   90.00
_cell.angle_beta   90.00
_cell.angle_gamma   90.00
#
_symmetry.space_group_name_H-M   'P 1'
#
loop_
_entity.id
_entity.type
_entity.pdbx_description
1 polymer ?
#
loop_
_entity_poly.entity_id
_entity_poly.type
_entity_poly.pdbx_seq_one_letter_code
_entity_poly.pdbx_strand_id
1 'polypeptide(L)'
;MSSTTLAAAADTFSAGHIALTGAITGVLALIAAAWRLPRRAWPDTVAIGVLAGVSVFLWRISANMPQLNSDGLPGFSANDWLAPVLTYVFLTLYADLRSLSNQPRFRHIRALAVVASLAVNVITI
;
A
#
# COMPACT_ATOMS: atom_id res chain seq x y z
N MET A 1 -21.16 21.54 -15.92
CA MET A 1 -20.22 21.40 -14.79
C MET A 1 -19.67 22.77 -14.45
N SER A 2 -19.65 23.12 -13.17
CA SER A 2 -19.10 24.39 -12.67
C SER A 2 -17.57 24.32 -12.60
N SER A 3 -16.86 25.44 -12.60
CA SER A 3 -15.40 25.49 -12.44
C SER A 3 -14.90 24.75 -11.19
N THR A 4 -15.66 24.84 -10.09
CA THR A 4 -15.37 24.12 -8.83
C THR A 4 -15.49 22.60 -8.96
N THR A 5 -16.38 22.08 -9.82
CA THR A 5 -16.53 20.63 -10.04
C THR A 5 -15.47 20.07 -10.99
N LEU A 6 -14.94 20.89 -11.89
CA LEU A 6 -13.79 20.53 -12.73
C LEU A 6 -12.49 20.49 -11.92
N ALA A 7 -12.27 21.45 -11.02
CA ALA A 7 -11.11 21.45 -10.11
C ALA A 7 -11.14 20.25 -9.16
N ALA A 8 -12.28 19.97 -8.54
CA ALA A 8 -12.42 18.80 -7.66
C ALA A 8 -12.19 17.46 -8.37
N ALA A 9 -12.53 17.34 -9.66
CA ALA A 9 -12.25 16.13 -10.43
C ALA A 9 -10.76 15.98 -10.76
N ALA A 10 -10.05 17.10 -10.98
CA ALA A 10 -8.62 17.11 -11.27
C ALA A 10 -7.76 16.65 -10.07
N ASP A 11 -8.26 16.85 -8.85
CA ASP A 11 -7.56 16.52 -7.60
C ASP A 11 -7.87 15.08 -7.09
N THR A 12 -8.45 14.24 -7.93
CA THR A 12 -8.71 12.82 -7.62
C THR A 12 -8.08 11.89 -8.64
N PHE A 13 -7.65 10.72 -8.17
CA PHE A 13 -6.99 9.72 -9.01
C PHE A 13 -8.00 8.76 -9.62
N SER A 14 -7.75 8.32 -10.85
CA SER A 14 -8.59 7.29 -11.45
C SER A 14 -8.40 5.95 -10.74
N ALA A 15 -9.44 5.10 -10.75
CA ALA A 15 -9.34 3.75 -10.19
C ALA A 15 -8.21 2.92 -10.86
N GLY A 16 -7.93 3.15 -12.14
CA GLY A 16 -6.83 2.51 -12.85
C GLY A 16 -5.46 2.94 -12.34
N HIS A 17 -5.26 4.24 -12.07
CA HIS A 17 -4.03 4.75 -11.46
C HIS A 17 -3.83 4.14 -10.07
N ILE A 18 -4.90 4.12 -9.25
CA ILE A 18 -4.87 3.55 -7.90
C ILE A 18 -4.57 2.04 -7.94
N ALA A 19 -5.16 1.31 -8.88
CA ALA A 19 -4.89 -0.11 -9.08
C ALA A 19 -3.42 -0.37 -9.46
N LEU A 20 -2.84 0.46 -10.34
CA LEU A 20 -1.42 0.37 -10.69
C LEU A 20 -0.52 0.63 -9.47
N THR A 21 -0.83 1.66 -8.68
CA THR A 21 -0.13 1.99 -7.43
C THR A 21 -0.15 0.81 -6.44
N GLY A 22 -1.32 0.20 -6.24
CA GLY A 22 -1.46 -1.02 -5.45
C GLY A 22 -0.67 -2.19 -6.02
N ALA A 23 -0.73 -2.41 -7.34
CA ALA A 23 -0.01 -3.51 -8.00
C ALA A 23 1.52 -3.38 -7.85
N ILE A 24 2.08 -2.19 -8.04
CA ILE A 24 3.52 -1.94 -7.86
C ILE A 24 3.92 -2.25 -6.40
N THR A 25 3.15 -1.75 -5.43
CA THR A 25 3.40 -2.05 -4.01
C THR A 25 3.39 -3.55 -3.73
N GLY A 26 2.38 -4.26 -4.27
CA GLY A 26 2.26 -5.70 -4.11
C GLY A 26 3.43 -6.48 -4.72
N VAL A 27 3.89 -6.08 -5.91
CA VAL A 27 5.08 -6.67 -6.56
C VAL A 27 6.34 -6.45 -5.72
N LEU A 28 6.57 -5.25 -5.20
CA LEU A 28 7.73 -4.97 -4.35
C LEU A 28 7.70 -5.79 -3.05
N ALA A 29 6.54 -5.88 -2.40
CA ALA A 29 6.36 -6.70 -1.21
C ALA A 29 6.56 -8.20 -1.50
N LEU A 30 6.08 -8.68 -2.66
CA LEU A 30 6.30 -10.06 -3.11
C LEU A 30 7.79 -10.34 -3.33
N ILE A 31 8.52 -9.44 -3.98
CA ILE A 31 9.98 -9.57 -4.18
C ILE A 31 10.70 -9.63 -2.82
N ALA A 32 10.35 -8.74 -1.89
CA ALA A 32 10.92 -8.74 -0.55
C ALA A 32 10.66 -10.07 0.20
N ALA A 33 9.45 -10.60 0.09
CA ALA A 33 9.07 -11.89 0.67
C ALA A 33 9.81 -13.06 0.00
N ALA A 34 9.86 -13.09 -1.34
CA ALA A 34 10.55 -14.12 -2.12
C ALA A 34 12.05 -14.17 -1.82
N TRP A 35 12.66 -13.02 -1.55
CA TRP A 35 14.07 -12.94 -1.15
C TRP A 35 14.34 -13.47 0.27
N ARG A 36 13.39 -13.32 1.19
CA ARG A 36 13.60 -13.62 2.63
C ARG A 36 13.02 -14.96 3.09
N LEU A 37 12.00 -15.48 2.41
CA LEU A 37 11.32 -16.72 2.75
C LEU A 37 11.88 -17.93 1.98
N PRO A 38 11.89 -19.13 2.58
CA PRO A 38 12.25 -20.35 1.86
C PRO A 38 11.22 -20.65 0.76
N ARG A 39 11.63 -21.27 -0.35
CA ARG A 39 10.74 -21.58 -1.49
C ARG A 39 9.47 -22.37 -1.13
N ARG A 40 9.53 -23.19 -0.07
CA ARG A 40 8.36 -23.94 0.44
C ARG A 40 7.25 -23.04 1.03
N ALA A 41 7.58 -21.80 1.40
CA ALA A 41 6.64 -20.82 1.92
C ALA A 41 6.06 -19.92 0.82
N TRP A 42 5.98 -20.42 -0.42
CA TRP A 42 5.41 -19.67 -1.55
C TRP A 42 3.97 -19.17 -1.30
N PRO A 43 3.07 -19.87 -0.56
CA PRO A 43 1.74 -19.32 -0.29
C PRO A 43 1.83 -18.04 0.53
N ASP A 44 2.74 -17.99 1.51
CA ASP A 44 2.95 -16.81 2.35
C ASP A 44 3.59 -15.67 1.54
N THR A 45 4.52 -15.99 0.64
CA THR A 45 5.10 -15.01 -0.30
C THR A 45 4.04 -14.34 -1.16
N VAL A 46 3.14 -15.13 -1.75
CA VAL A 46 2.04 -14.60 -2.58
C VAL A 46 1.06 -13.81 -1.72
N ALA A 47 0.67 -14.32 -0.56
CA ALA A 47 -0.25 -13.64 0.36
C ALA A 47 0.29 -12.27 0.77
N ILE A 48 1.58 -12.15 1.11
CA ILE A 48 2.19 -10.87 1.46
C ILE A 48 2.08 -9.86 0.31
N GLY A 49 2.41 -10.28 -0.92
CA GLY A 49 2.30 -9.42 -2.09
C GLY A 49 0.86 -8.95 -2.34
N VAL A 50 -0.09 -9.88 -2.33
CA VAL A 50 -1.51 -9.57 -2.53
C VAL A 50 -2.04 -8.65 -1.44
N LEU A 51 -1.79 -8.96 -0.17
CA LEU A 51 -2.28 -8.16 0.95
C LEU A 51 -1.69 -6.75 0.96
N ALA A 52 -0.41 -6.60 0.63
CA ALA A 52 0.22 -5.29 0.52
C ALA A 52 -0.44 -4.46 -0.60
N GLY A 53 -0.59 -5.03 -1.80
CA GLY A 53 -1.22 -4.32 -2.92
C GLY A 53 -2.69 -3.98 -2.68
N VAL A 54 -3.47 -4.93 -2.14
CA VAL A 54 -4.87 -4.72 -1.76
C VAL A 54 -4.99 -3.65 -0.68
N SER A 55 -4.12 -3.63 0.32
CA SER A 55 -4.16 -2.59 1.35
C SER A 55 -3.99 -1.19 0.78
N VAL A 56 -3.05 -0.99 -0.15
CA VAL A 56 -2.86 0.31 -0.81
C VAL A 56 -4.05 0.66 -1.68
N PHE A 57 -4.54 -0.28 -2.48
CA PHE A 57 -5.72 -0.06 -3.31
C PHE A 57 -6.94 0.36 -2.47
N LEU A 58 -7.21 -0.36 -1.38
CA LEU A 58 -8.36 -0.07 -0.50
C LEU A 58 -8.20 1.27 0.20
N TRP A 59 -7.03 1.57 0.75
CA TRP A 59 -6.79 2.89 1.36
C TRP A 59 -7.03 4.00 0.35
N ARG A 60 -6.40 3.88 -0.83
CA ARG A 60 -6.45 4.92 -1.84
C ARG A 60 -7.82 5.10 -2.44
N ILE A 61 -8.55 4.03 -2.76
CA ILE A 61 -9.91 4.18 -3.29
C ILE A 61 -10.87 4.78 -2.26
N SER A 62 -10.69 4.46 -0.98
CA SER A 62 -11.54 4.99 0.11
C SER A 62 -11.21 6.44 0.46
N ALA A 63 -9.95 6.84 0.37
CA ALA A 63 -9.46 8.17 0.75
C ALA A 63 -9.22 9.10 -0.46
N ASN A 64 -9.70 8.73 -1.66
CA ASN A 64 -9.53 9.52 -2.88
C ASN A 64 -10.49 10.71 -2.92
N MET A 65 -10.23 11.72 -2.09
CA MET A 65 -11.02 12.94 -1.99
C MET A 65 -10.11 14.16 -2.13
N PRO A 66 -10.54 15.22 -2.83
CA PRO A 66 -9.71 16.42 -3.05
C PRO A 66 -9.13 17.00 -1.76
N GLN A 67 -9.90 17.01 -0.67
CA GLN A 67 -9.48 17.56 0.62
C GLN A 67 -8.35 16.77 1.28
N LEU A 68 -8.22 15.48 0.95
CA LEU A 68 -7.18 14.60 1.49
C LEU A 68 -5.98 14.51 0.56
N ASN A 69 -6.15 14.70 -0.75
CA ASN A 69 -5.06 14.70 -1.72
C ASN A 69 -4.38 16.08 -1.80
N SER A 70 -5.14 17.15 -1.57
CA SER A 70 -4.69 18.55 -1.63
C SER A 70 -4.90 19.25 -0.29
N ASP A 71 -4.37 18.65 0.79
CA ASP A 71 -4.57 19.09 2.18
C ASP A 71 -3.72 20.31 2.60
N GLY A 72 -2.94 20.86 1.67
CA GLY A 72 -2.10 22.05 1.89
C GLY A 72 -0.75 21.75 2.55
N LEU A 73 -0.40 20.48 2.78
CA LEU A 73 0.94 20.12 3.22
C LEU A 73 1.95 20.27 2.06
N PRO A 74 3.14 20.84 2.31
CA PRO A 74 4.16 20.97 1.29
C PRO A 74 4.76 19.60 0.96
N GLY A 75 4.72 19.21 -0.32
CA GLY A 75 5.32 17.99 -0.84
C GLY A 75 4.32 16.83 -0.94
N PHE A 76 3.84 16.32 0.19
CA PHE A 76 2.98 15.13 0.24
C PHE A 76 1.81 15.32 1.19
N SER A 77 0.67 14.75 0.84
CA SER A 77 -0.55 14.80 1.63
C SER A 77 -0.52 13.82 2.81
N ALA A 78 -1.31 14.10 3.83
CA ALA A 78 -1.54 13.19 4.95
C ALA A 78 -2.08 11.83 4.47
N ASN A 79 -2.79 11.80 3.34
CA ASN A 79 -3.26 10.57 2.71
C ASN A 79 -2.10 9.68 2.28
N ASP A 80 -1.03 10.26 1.72
CA ASP A 80 0.16 9.53 1.26
C ASP A 80 0.94 8.96 2.44
N TRP A 81 1.09 9.77 3.50
CA TRP A 81 1.78 9.37 4.72
C TRP A 81 1.07 8.25 5.49
N LEU A 82 -0.26 8.19 5.44
CA LEU A 82 -1.06 7.22 6.19
C LEU A 82 -1.32 5.92 5.43
N ALA A 83 -1.24 5.91 4.09
CA ALA A 83 -1.37 4.70 3.28
C ALA A 83 -0.61 3.45 3.80
N PRO A 84 0.68 3.55 4.21
CA PRO A 84 1.43 2.41 4.74
C PRO A 84 0.89 1.83 6.06
N VAL A 85 0.06 2.57 6.81
CA VAL A 85 -0.55 2.07 8.05
C VAL A 85 -1.47 0.88 7.76
N LEU A 86 -2.29 0.97 6.71
CA LEU A 86 -3.19 -0.12 6.35
C LEU A 86 -2.40 -1.37 5.89
N THR A 87 -1.28 -1.17 5.19
CA THR A 87 -0.34 -2.25 4.85
C THR A 87 0.21 -2.92 6.11
N TYR A 88 0.65 -2.13 7.10
CA TYR A 88 1.15 -2.67 8.37
C TYR A 88 0.08 -3.51 9.09
N VAL A 89 -1.15 -3.01 9.16
CA VAL A 89 -2.28 -3.69 9.81
C VAL A 89 -2.58 -5.02 9.11
N PHE A 90 -2.76 -5.01 7.78
CA PHE A 90 -3.08 -6.22 7.01
C PHE A 90 -2.02 -7.31 7.20
N LEU A 91 -0.74 -6.95 7.09
CA LEU A 91 0.36 -7.90 7.25
C LEU A 91 0.50 -8.37 8.70
N THR A 92 0.17 -7.54 9.70
CA THR A 92 0.17 -7.95 11.10
C THR A 92 -0.94 -8.97 11.37
N LEU A 93 -2.18 -8.67 10.96
CA LEU A 93 -3.31 -9.60 11.10
C LEU A 93 -3.03 -10.93 10.40
N TYR A 94 -2.47 -10.89 9.20
CA TYR A 94 -2.10 -12.11 8.49
C TYR A 94 -1.09 -12.97 9.25
N ALA A 95 -0.04 -12.36 9.81
CA ALA A 95 0.98 -13.08 10.56
C ALA A 95 0.42 -13.75 11.82
N ASP A 96 -0.45 -13.03 12.53
CA ASP A 96 -1.05 -13.47 13.78
C ASP A 96 -2.04 -14.62 13.52
N LEU A 97 -2.86 -14.51 12.46
CA LEU A 97 -3.81 -15.56 12.07
C LEU A 97 -3.12 -16.80 11.49
N ARG A 98 -2.03 -16.64 10.74
CA ARG A 98 -1.31 -17.77 10.11
C ARG A 98 -0.35 -18.48 11.07
N SER A 99 -0.05 -17.90 12.23
CA SER A 99 0.93 -18.39 13.21
C SER A 99 2.28 -18.70 12.55
N LEU A 100 2.90 -17.67 11.98
CA LEU A 100 4.13 -17.84 11.20
C LEU A 100 5.30 -18.28 12.07
N SER A 101 5.88 -19.43 11.73
CA SER A 101 6.98 -20.09 12.47
C SER A 101 8.27 -19.27 12.59
N ASN A 102 8.49 -18.27 11.72
CA ASN A 102 9.70 -17.44 11.68
C ASN A 102 9.38 -15.95 11.84
N GLN A 103 8.96 -15.55 13.04
CA GLN A 103 8.57 -14.16 13.33
C GLN A 103 9.63 -13.09 12.95
N PRO A 104 10.95 -13.26 13.20
CA PRO A 104 11.92 -12.21 12.88
C PRO A 104 11.99 -11.90 11.38
N ARG A 105 11.95 -12.94 10.53
CA ARG A 105 11.98 -12.77 9.07
C ARG A 105 10.72 -12.07 8.58
N PHE A 106 9.57 -12.45 9.12
CA PHE A 106 8.31 -11.79 8.76
C PHE A 106 8.30 -10.31 9.15
N ARG A 107 8.79 -9.96 10.34
CA ARG A 107 8.90 -8.55 10.78
C ARG A 107 9.75 -7.72 9.80
N HIS A 108 10.86 -8.27 9.31
CA HIS A 108 11.68 -7.60 8.28
C HIS A 108 10.91 -7.43 6.96
N ILE A 109 10.22 -8.48 6.50
CA ILE A 109 9.43 -8.40 5.26
C ILE A 109 8.32 -7.37 5.38
N ARG A 110 7.61 -7.35 6.51
CA ARG A 110 6.57 -6.36 6.81
C ARG A 110 7.15 -4.94 6.80
N ALA A 111 8.29 -4.72 7.43
CA ALA A 111 8.96 -3.42 7.41
C ALA A 111 9.32 -2.99 5.98
N LEU A 112 9.87 -3.89 5.17
CA LEU A 112 10.17 -3.62 3.76
C LEU A 112 8.90 -3.30 2.95
N ALA A 113 7.82 -4.04 3.15
CA ALA A 113 6.55 -3.80 2.47
C ALA A 113 5.91 -2.45 2.88
N VAL A 114 6.02 -2.06 4.15
CA VAL A 114 5.55 -0.77 4.67
C VAL A 114 6.37 0.39 4.07
N VAL A 115 7.69 0.25 3.99
CA VAL A 115 8.55 1.23 3.33
C VAL A 115 8.26 1.33 1.83
N ALA A 116 8.08 0.19 1.16
CA ALA A 116 7.69 0.16 -0.25
C ALA A 116 6.32 0.83 -0.46
N SER A 117 5.34 0.52 0.39
CA SER A 117 4.02 1.15 0.37
C SER A 117 4.13 2.67 0.51
N LEU A 118 4.87 3.17 1.50
CA LEU A 118 5.11 4.60 1.66
C LEU A 118 5.74 5.21 0.40
N ALA A 119 6.86 4.65 -0.06
CA ALA A 119 7.61 5.19 -1.20
C ALA A 119 6.78 5.22 -2.48
N VAL A 120 6.05 4.15 -2.79
CA VAL A 120 5.19 4.11 -3.98
C VAL A 120 4.09 5.16 -3.86
N ASN A 121 3.37 5.19 -2.74
CA ASN A 121 2.26 6.11 -2.54
C ASN A 121 2.66 7.58 -2.65
N VAL A 122 3.83 7.94 -2.13
CA VAL A 122 4.41 9.29 -2.17
C VAL A 122 4.93 9.68 -3.57
N ILE A 123 5.29 8.71 -4.41
CA ILE A 123 5.85 8.95 -5.75
C ILE A 123 4.76 8.97 -6.82
N THR A 124 3.75 8.10 -6.70
CA THR A 124 2.80 7.88 -7.79
C THR A 124 1.55 8.73 -7.68
N ILE A 125 1.10 9.04 -6.46
CA ILE A 125 -0.15 9.75 -6.17
C ILE A 125 0.19 11.13 -5.61
#